data_AF-A0A837AFT4-F1
#
_entry.id   AF-A0A837AFT4-F1
#
_cell.length_a   1.000
_cell.length_b   1.000
_cell.length_c   1.000
_cell.angle_alpha   90.00
_cell.angle_beta   90.00
_cell.angle_gamma   90.00
#
_symmetry.space_group_name_H-M   'P 1'
#
loop_
_entity.id
_entity.type
_entity.pdbx_description
1 polymer ?
#
loop_
_entity_poly.entity_id
_entity_poly.type
_entity_poly.pdbx_seq_one_letter_code
_entity_poly.pdbx_strand_id
1 'polypeptide(L)'
;MSIPAGIKTPGVYTDVNINTLRTGLPANEQKVLFVTLDVLSGQFIPVDVYDTAGADSKFGKNSQAGRMIKAAVKTNRLVNAQAIALAVDGVRTQKALHTESGDAVLAEDGALIEP
;
A
#
# COMPACT_ATOMS: atom_id res chain seq x y z
N MET A 1 -4.70 28.35 -20.62
CA MET A 1 -3.25 28.51 -20.44
C MET A 1 -2.83 29.73 -21.24
N SER A 2 -2.13 30.71 -20.63
CA SER A 2 -1.79 31.98 -21.28
C SER A 2 -0.38 31.89 -21.88
N ILE A 3 -0.24 32.23 -23.17
CA ILE A 3 1.08 32.28 -23.82
C ILE A 3 1.90 33.40 -23.14
N PRO A 4 3.13 33.12 -22.67
CA PRO A 4 3.99 34.10 -22.01
C PRO A 4 4.15 35.38 -22.86
N ALA A 5 4.14 36.54 -22.21
CA ALA A 5 4.34 37.81 -22.88
C ALA A 5 5.78 37.89 -23.43
N GLY A 6 5.93 38.25 -24.72
CA GLY A 6 7.24 38.44 -25.36
C GLY A 6 7.61 37.44 -26.47
N ILE A 7 6.83 36.37 -26.66
CA ILE A 7 7.03 35.36 -27.73
C ILE A 7 5.90 35.34 -28.78
N LYS A 8 5.04 36.36 -28.77
CA LYS A 8 3.91 36.51 -29.70
C LYS A 8 4.38 37.13 -31.02
N THR A 9 4.88 36.33 -31.94
CA THR A 9 4.97 36.68 -33.37
C THR A 9 3.67 36.29 -34.11
N PRO A 10 3.29 36.96 -35.20
CA PRO A 10 2.16 36.55 -36.03
C PRO A 10 2.35 35.10 -36.52
N GLY A 11 1.41 34.20 -36.22
CA GLY A 11 1.49 32.78 -36.59
C GLY A 11 0.47 31.91 -35.86
N VAL A 12 0.39 30.64 -36.26
CA VAL A 12 -0.44 29.61 -35.60
C VAL A 12 0.40 28.93 -34.52
N TYR A 13 -0.02 29.04 -33.26
CA TYR A 13 0.59 28.34 -32.14
C TYR A 13 -0.17 27.03 -31.90
N THR A 14 0.55 25.91 -31.88
CA THR A 14 0.02 24.64 -31.39
C THR A 14 0.67 24.35 -30.05
N ASP A 15 -0.15 24.23 -29.02
CA ASP A 15 0.30 23.84 -27.68
C ASP A 15 -0.06 22.36 -27.49
N VAL A 16 0.92 21.56 -27.09
CA VAL A 16 0.73 20.14 -26.82
C VAL A 16 0.76 19.93 -25.31
N ASN A 17 -0.37 19.51 -24.75
CA ASN A 17 -0.46 19.20 -23.33
C ASN A 17 0.35 17.93 -23.02
N ILE A 18 1.56 18.08 -22.49
CA ILE A 18 2.40 16.94 -22.06
C ILE A 18 1.97 16.33 -20.72
N ASN A 19 0.97 16.92 -20.04
CA ASN A 19 0.44 16.39 -18.78
C ASN A 19 -0.69 15.37 -19.00
N THR A 20 -1.22 15.23 -20.23
CA THR A 20 -2.16 14.14 -20.54
C THR A 20 -1.42 12.82 -20.61
N LEU A 21 -2.01 11.79 -19.97
CA LEU A 21 -1.52 10.42 -19.96
C LEU A 21 -1.10 9.96 -21.37
N ARG A 22 0.09 9.35 -21.45
CA ARG A 22 0.52 8.59 -22.62
C ARG A 22 -0.50 7.47 -22.87
N THR A 23 -1.42 7.69 -23.81
CA THR A 23 -2.34 6.66 -24.28
C THR A 23 -1.54 5.70 -25.18
N GLY A 24 -1.59 4.40 -24.89
CA GLY A 24 -0.91 3.36 -25.68
C GLY A 24 0.01 2.42 -24.91
N LEU A 25 0.22 2.60 -23.60
CA LEU A 25 0.73 1.51 -22.77
C LEU A 25 -0.44 0.52 -22.51
N PRO A 26 -0.25 -0.80 -22.69
CA PRO A 26 -1.25 -1.78 -22.27
C PRO A 26 -1.62 -1.51 -20.81
N ALA A 27 -2.91 -1.36 -20.53
CA ALA A 27 -3.37 -1.29 -19.16
C ALA A 27 -2.93 -2.57 -18.45
N ASN A 28 -2.26 -2.46 -17.31
CA ASN A 28 -2.00 -3.64 -16.50
C ASN A 28 -3.32 -4.04 -15.82
N GLU A 29 -4.10 -4.87 -16.51
CA GLU A 29 -5.39 -5.36 -16.04
C GLU A 29 -5.25 -6.37 -14.89
N GLN A 30 -4.03 -6.83 -14.61
CA GLN A 30 -3.78 -7.80 -13.56
C GLN A 30 -3.92 -7.13 -12.19
N LYS A 31 -5.05 -7.42 -11.54
CA LYS A 31 -5.30 -7.09 -10.14
C LYS A 31 -4.96 -8.30 -9.28
N VAL A 32 -4.13 -8.08 -8.26
CA VAL A 32 -3.69 -9.11 -7.32
C VAL A 32 -4.25 -8.77 -5.94
N LEU A 33 -4.89 -9.75 -5.29
CA LEU A 33 -5.35 -9.63 -3.92
C LEU A 33 -4.46 -10.48 -3.01
N PHE A 34 -3.82 -9.84 -2.04
CA PHE A 34 -3.10 -10.49 -0.97
C PHE A 34 -4.06 -10.75 0.19
N VAL A 35 -4.21 -12.03 0.54
CA VAL A 35 -4.95 -12.43 1.74
C VAL A 35 -3.92 -12.69 2.82
N THR A 36 -3.99 -11.94 3.92
CA THR A 36 -3.00 -12.02 5.00
C THR A 36 -3.66 -12.39 6.32
N LEU A 37 -2.86 -12.89 7.26
CA LEU A 37 -3.28 -13.16 8.63
C LEU A 37 -2.99 -11.96 9.55
N ASP A 38 -2.78 -10.76 8.98
CA ASP A 38 -2.47 -9.52 9.72
C ASP A 38 -3.75 -8.92 10.35
N VAL A 39 -4.46 -9.73 11.12
CA VAL A 39 -5.75 -9.45 11.78
C VAL A 39 -5.75 -8.24 12.72
N LEU A 40 -4.59 -7.87 13.27
CA LEU A 40 -4.42 -6.66 14.09
C LEU A 40 -4.65 -5.36 13.30
N SER A 41 -4.57 -5.41 11.97
CA SER A 41 -4.85 -4.28 11.10
C SER A 41 -6.28 -3.77 11.22
N GLY A 42 -7.22 -4.61 11.65
CA GLY A 42 -8.66 -4.35 11.54
C GLY A 42 -9.14 -4.24 10.08
N GLN A 43 -8.29 -4.57 9.11
CA GLN A 43 -8.54 -4.30 7.70
C GLN A 43 -9.20 -5.50 7.01
N PHE A 44 -10.47 -5.70 7.30
CA PHE A 44 -11.30 -6.80 6.77
C PHE A 44 -11.96 -6.47 5.41
N ILE A 45 -11.59 -5.35 4.82
CA ILE A 45 -12.03 -4.91 3.49
C ILE A 45 -10.78 -4.73 2.63
N PRO A 46 -10.77 -5.13 1.35
CA PRO A 46 -9.62 -4.94 0.48
C PRO A 46 -9.20 -3.47 0.41
N VAL A 47 -7.91 -3.22 0.61
CA VAL A 47 -7.31 -1.89 0.50
C VAL A 47 -6.13 -1.92 -0.43
N ASP A 48 -5.97 -0.87 -1.22
CA ASP A 48 -4.82 -0.72 -2.11
C ASP A 48 -3.52 -0.57 -1.32
N VAL A 49 -2.51 -1.33 -1.74
CA VAL A 49 -1.17 -1.29 -1.16
C VAL A 49 -0.15 -1.12 -2.27
N TYR A 50 0.63 -0.05 -2.21
CA TYR A 50 1.54 0.34 -3.29
C TYR A 50 3.02 0.12 -2.93
N ASP A 51 3.34 0.16 -1.64
CA ASP A 51 4.70 0.07 -1.13
C ASP A 51 4.73 -0.56 0.27
N THR A 52 5.93 -0.92 0.71
CA THR A 52 6.15 -1.50 2.04
C THR A 52 5.76 -0.57 3.18
N ALA A 53 6.04 0.73 3.06
CA ALA A 53 5.75 1.69 4.13
C ALA A 53 4.24 1.89 4.31
N GLY A 54 3.49 2.01 3.20
CA GLY A 54 2.04 2.08 3.21
C GLY A 54 1.39 0.78 3.69
N ALA A 55 1.95 -0.39 3.35
CA ALA A 55 1.52 -1.66 3.91
C ALA A 55 1.73 -1.71 5.43
N ASP A 56 2.93 -1.36 5.90
CA ASP A 56 3.26 -1.43 7.33
C ASP A 56 2.40 -0.49 8.17
N SER A 57 2.00 0.65 7.59
CA SER A 57 1.09 1.59 8.24
C SER A 57 -0.34 1.06 8.39
N LYS A 58 -0.78 0.20 7.45
CA LYS A 58 -2.15 -0.37 7.43
C LYS A 58 -2.22 -1.71 8.16
N PHE A 59 -1.20 -2.54 8.01
CA PHE A 59 -1.18 -3.93 8.48
C PHE A 59 -0.25 -4.19 9.67
N GLY A 60 0.51 -3.18 10.11
CA GLY A 60 1.49 -3.29 11.19
C GLY A 60 2.92 -3.43 10.64
N LYS A 61 3.89 -3.04 11.48
CA LYS A 61 5.31 -3.06 11.12
C LYS A 61 5.78 -4.48 10.77
N ASN A 62 6.46 -4.64 9.64
CA ASN A 62 6.93 -5.94 9.12
C ASN A 62 5.79 -6.97 8.90
N SER A 63 4.59 -6.49 8.55
CA SER A 63 3.42 -7.33 8.28
C SER A 63 3.61 -8.30 7.12
N GLN A 64 2.77 -9.34 7.04
CA GLN A 64 2.73 -10.23 5.88
C GLN A 64 2.43 -9.43 4.61
N ALA A 65 1.47 -8.51 4.67
CA ALA A 65 1.14 -7.60 3.57
C ALA A 65 2.36 -6.80 3.09
N GLY A 66 3.15 -6.25 4.03
CA GLY A 66 4.39 -5.52 3.73
C GLY A 66 5.42 -6.38 2.99
N ARG A 67 5.62 -7.63 3.42
CA ARG A 67 6.56 -8.55 2.75
C ARG A 67 6.06 -8.97 1.35
N MET A 68 4.77 -9.20 1.21
CA MET A 68 4.15 -9.56 -0.07
C MET A 68 4.26 -8.42 -1.09
N ILE A 69 3.95 -7.18 -0.71
CA ILE A 69 4.09 -6.04 -1.64
C ILE A 69 5.55 -5.78 -1.99
N LYS A 70 6.49 -5.95 -1.05
CA LYS A 70 7.93 -5.82 -1.34
C LYS A 70 8.38 -6.78 -2.45
N ALA A 71 7.96 -8.04 -2.36
CA ALA A 71 8.28 -9.06 -3.36
C ALA A 71 7.57 -8.80 -4.70
N ALA A 72 6.31 -8.39 -4.64
CA ALA A 72 5.50 -8.09 -5.82
C ALA A 72 6.07 -6.90 -6.61
N VAL A 73 6.36 -5.78 -5.95
CA VAL A 73 6.93 -4.58 -6.59
C VAL A 73 8.33 -4.84 -7.15
N LYS A 74 9.13 -5.70 -6.48
CA LYS A 74 10.44 -6.11 -6.99
C LYS A 74 10.33 -6.89 -8.30
N THR A 75 9.28 -7.68 -8.46
CA THR A 75 9.08 -8.57 -9.63
C THR A 75 8.36 -7.84 -10.77
N ASN A 76 7.33 -7.06 -10.44
CA ASN A 76 6.57 -6.24 -11.37
C ASN A 76 6.23 -4.92 -10.70
N ARG A 77 6.92 -3.85 -11.12
CA ARG A 77 6.74 -2.50 -10.57
C ARG A 77 5.38 -1.88 -10.89
N LEU A 78 4.64 -2.41 -11.87
CA LEU A 78 3.32 -1.92 -12.28
C LEU A 78 2.18 -2.77 -11.71
N VAL A 79 2.46 -3.67 -10.76
CA VAL A 79 1.43 -4.52 -10.15
C VAL A 79 0.36 -3.67 -9.47
N ASN A 80 -0.90 -3.96 -9.76
CA ASN A 80 -2.03 -3.40 -9.03
C ASN A 80 -2.39 -4.38 -7.91
N ALA A 81 -1.97 -4.05 -6.68
CA ALA A 81 -2.10 -4.93 -5.53
C ALA A 81 -3.05 -4.35 -4.47
N GLN A 82 -3.94 -5.21 -4.00
CA GLN A 82 -4.79 -4.97 -2.84
C GLN A 82 -4.43 -5.98 -1.75
N ALA A 83 -4.65 -5.63 -0.49
CA ALA A 83 -4.49 -6.52 0.63
C ALA A 83 -5.74 -6.53 1.51
N ILE A 84 -6.03 -7.68 2.10
CA ILE A 84 -7.12 -7.89 3.04
C ILE A 84 -6.63 -8.79 4.18
N ALA A 85 -6.98 -8.43 5.41
CA ALA A 85 -6.77 -9.31 6.55
C ALA A 85 -7.92 -10.32 6.66
N LEU A 86 -7.56 -11.58 6.86
CA LEU A 86 -8.52 -12.67 6.97
C LEU A 86 -9.10 -12.72 8.39
N ALA A 87 -10.39 -12.41 8.52
CA ALA A 87 -11.14 -12.62 9.75
C ALA A 87 -11.46 -14.11 9.92
N VAL A 88 -10.57 -14.88 10.55
CA VAL A 88 -10.86 -16.26 10.96
C VAL A 88 -10.92 -16.35 12.48
N ASP A 89 -11.99 -16.94 13.00
CA ASP A 89 -12.03 -17.37 14.39
C ASP A 89 -10.95 -18.44 14.64
N GLY A 90 -9.99 -18.13 15.51
CA GLY A 90 -8.93 -19.05 15.91
C GLY A 90 -7.62 -18.95 15.11
N VAL A 91 -7.52 -18.07 14.10
CA VAL A 91 -6.20 -17.70 13.57
C VAL A 91 -5.50 -16.88 14.65
N ARG A 92 -4.36 -17.41 15.12
CA ARG A 92 -3.49 -16.75 16.09
C ARG A 92 -3.07 -15.40 15.56
N THR A 93 -3.83 -14.39 15.98
CA THR A 93 -3.38 -13.01 16.04
C THR A 93 -2.08 -13.01 16.86
N GLN A 94 -1.17 -12.07 16.62
CA GLN A 94 -0.26 -11.64 17.69
C GLN A 94 -1.16 -11.10 18.80
N LYS A 95 -1.68 -11.98 19.66
CA LYS A 95 -2.43 -11.57 20.84
C LYS A 95 -1.38 -11.13 21.83
N ALA A 96 -1.07 -9.84 21.81
CA ALA A 96 -0.24 -9.26 22.85
C ALA A 96 -0.82 -9.67 24.19
N LEU A 97 0.02 -10.20 25.08
CA LEU A 97 -0.37 -10.30 26.47
C LEU A 97 -0.61 -8.86 26.96
N HIS A 98 -1.78 -8.60 27.54
CA HIS A 98 -2.11 -7.29 28.08
C HIS A 98 -1.89 -7.30 29.59
N THR A 99 -1.42 -6.18 30.14
CA THR A 99 -1.42 -5.94 31.58
C THR A 99 -2.87 -5.81 32.07
N GLU A 100 -3.07 -5.89 33.39
CA GLU A 100 -4.37 -5.66 34.01
C GLU A 100 -4.93 -4.23 33.76
N SER A 101 -4.08 -3.29 33.34
CA SER A 101 -4.47 -1.94 32.93
C SER A 101 -4.80 -1.82 31.43
N GLY A 102 -4.64 -2.90 30.66
CA GLY A 102 -4.98 -2.98 29.23
C GLY A 102 -3.81 -2.70 28.28
N ASP A 103 -2.67 -2.27 28.79
CA ASP A 103 -1.47 -1.99 27.97
C ASP A 103 -0.82 -3.27 27.47
N ALA A 104 -0.29 -3.24 26.25
CA ALA A 104 0.42 -4.40 25.68
C ALA A 104 1.76 -4.62 26.39
N VAL A 105 2.05 -5.88 26.75
CA VAL A 105 3.33 -6.28 27.33
C VAL A 105 4.36 -6.42 26.20
N LEU A 106 5.48 -5.72 26.36
CA LEU A 106 6.59 -5.67 25.42
C LEU A 106 7.84 -6.36 26.02
N ALA A 107 8.64 -6.99 25.17
CA ALA A 107 9.97 -7.48 25.48
C ALA A 107 10.96 -6.31 25.64
N GLU A 108 12.14 -6.57 26.17
CA GLU A 108 13.17 -5.54 26.42
C GLU A 108 13.64 -4.83 25.13
N ASP A 109 13.45 -5.45 23.97
CA ASP A 109 13.72 -4.88 22.65
C ASP A 109 12.53 -4.12 22.03
N GLY A 110 11.40 -4.05 22.76
CA GLY A 110 10.16 -3.42 22.32
C GLY A 110 9.27 -4.31 21.42
N ALA A 111 9.59 -5.59 21.25
CA ALA A 111 8.72 -6.53 20.55
C ALA A 111 7.51 -6.95 21.40
N LEU A 112 6.36 -7.24 20.79
CA LEU A 112 5.19 -7.75 21.52
C LEU A 112 5.46 -9.18 22.01
N ILE A 113 5.10 -9.47 23.28
CA ILE A 113 5.24 -10.82 23.86
C ILE A 113 3.97 -11.63 23.60
N GLU A 114 4.16 -12.86 23.11
CA GLU A 114 3.11 -13.84 22.82
C GLU A 114 2.96 -14.86 23.97
N PRO A 115 1.75 -15.43 24.20
CA PRO A 115 1.55 -16.58 25.09
C PRO A 115 2.14 -17.89 24.56
#